data_AF-A0A3A5WY65-F1
#
_entry.id   AF-A0A3A5WY65-F1
#
_cell.length_a   1.000
_cell.length_b   1.000
_cell.length_c   1.000
_cell.angle_alpha   90.00
_cell.angle_beta   90.00
_cell.angle_gamma   90.00
#
_symmetry.space_group_name_H-M   'P 1'
#
loop_
_entity.id
_entity.type
_entity.pdbx_description
1 polymer ?
#
loop_
_entity_poly.entity_id
_entity_poly.type
_entity_poly.pdbx_seq_one_letter_code
_entity_poly.pdbx_strand_id
1 'polypeptide(L)'
;MDGQMQHRPALKSFNHPVVLQKQRGSEMARQQMQKCKECGAHSLSTSCPKCGGNAQAAAPMKWSPEDKRAHLRRKIEGVEESGWSKTLPTLASGEEE
;
A
#
# COMPACT_ATOMS: atom_id res chain seq x y z
N MET A 1 -15.02 24.25 -38.82
CA MET A 1 -15.60 24.72 -37.55
C MET A 1 -15.96 23.48 -36.75
N ASP A 2 -15.27 23.00 -35.73
CA ASP A 2 -14.00 23.34 -35.11
C ASP A 2 -13.49 22.05 -34.46
N GLY A 3 -12.23 21.70 -34.71
CA GLY A 3 -11.60 20.50 -34.15
C GLY A 3 -11.25 20.70 -32.68
N GLN A 4 -11.90 19.96 -31.79
CA GLN A 4 -11.55 19.94 -30.37
C GLN A 4 -10.31 19.07 -30.15
N MET A 5 -9.16 19.74 -30.20
CA MET A 5 -7.88 19.24 -29.73
C MET A 5 -7.96 19.07 -28.21
N GLN A 6 -8.05 17.83 -27.72
CA GLN A 6 -7.97 17.56 -26.29
C GLN A 6 -6.51 17.72 -25.83
N HIS A 7 -6.25 18.80 -25.11
CA HIS A 7 -4.93 19.10 -24.54
C HIS A 7 -4.56 18.05 -23.48
N ARG A 8 -3.56 17.22 -23.77
CA ARG A 8 -2.95 16.32 -22.78
C ARG A 8 -2.23 17.16 -21.72
N PRO A 9 -2.52 17.01 -20.41
CA PRO A 9 -1.78 17.74 -19.39
C PRO A 9 -0.32 17.27 -19.37
N ALA A 10 0.59 18.25 -19.32
CA ALA A 10 2.03 18.04 -19.29
C ALA A 10 2.42 17.10 -18.13
N LEU A 11 3.08 16.00 -18.46
CA LEU A 11 3.76 15.15 -17.50
C LEU A 11 4.84 16.01 -16.83
N LYS A 12 4.60 16.45 -15.59
CA LYS A 12 5.57 17.18 -14.79
C LYS A 12 6.81 16.30 -14.64
N SER A 13 7.91 16.73 -15.25
CA SER A 13 9.23 16.14 -15.12
C SER A 13 9.73 16.34 -13.69
N PHE A 14 9.43 15.37 -12.83
CA PHE A 14 9.97 15.32 -11.48
C PHE A 14 11.43 14.87 -11.54
N ASN A 15 12.35 15.84 -11.66
CA ASN A 15 13.76 15.66 -11.34
C ASN A 15 13.91 15.45 -9.83
N HIS A 16 13.67 14.23 -9.35
CA HIS A 16 14.10 13.84 -8.02
C HIS A 16 15.61 13.58 -8.08
N PRO A 17 16.42 14.20 -7.20
CA PRO A 17 17.82 13.84 -7.08
C PRO A 17 17.87 12.35 -6.68
N VAL A 18 18.48 11.54 -7.55
CA VAL A 18 18.76 10.13 -7.26
C VAL A 18 19.77 10.11 -6.12
N VAL A 19 19.28 9.99 -4.89
CA VAL A 19 20.13 9.74 -3.73
C VAL A 19 20.67 8.32 -3.89
N LEU A 20 21.94 8.23 -4.31
CA LEU A 20 22.67 6.97 -4.42
C LEU A 20 22.80 6.38 -3.00
N GLN A 21 21.86 5.51 -2.63
CA GLN A 21 21.90 4.82 -1.35
C GLN A 21 23.10 3.87 -1.36
N LYS A 22 24.17 4.28 -0.67
CA LYS A 22 25.38 3.50 -0.46
C LYS A 22 25.01 2.15 0.14
N GLN A 23 25.09 1.09 -0.68
CA GLN A 23 24.83 -0.28 -0.26
C GLN A 23 25.88 -0.68 0.79
N ARG A 24 25.52 -0.62 2.07
CA ARG A 24 26.36 -1.09 3.16
C ARG A 24 26.01 -2.55 3.46
N GLY A 25 26.89 -3.46 3.04
CA GLY A 25 27.20 -4.76 3.68
C GLY A 25 26.11 -5.84 3.76
N SER A 26 26.44 -7.01 3.21
CA SER A 26 25.85 -8.35 3.43
C SER A 26 25.64 -8.63 4.93
N GLU A 27 24.56 -9.22 5.44
CA GLU A 27 24.01 -10.55 5.09
C GLU A 27 22.59 -10.75 5.66
N MET A 28 21.76 -9.70 5.68
CA MET A 28 20.34 -9.80 6.06
C MET A 28 19.47 -9.21 4.95
N ALA A 29 18.58 -10.02 4.37
CA ALA A 29 17.62 -9.56 3.38
C ALA A 29 16.71 -8.49 4.02
N ARG A 30 16.93 -7.22 3.67
CA ARG A 30 16.07 -6.12 4.11
C ARG A 30 14.87 -6.05 3.18
N GLN A 31 13.69 -5.86 3.77
CA GLN A 31 12.48 -5.65 3.01
C GLN A 31 12.55 -4.32 2.26
N GLN A 32 12.48 -4.38 0.93
CA GLN A 32 12.59 -3.19 0.06
C GLN A 32 11.25 -2.47 -0.13
N MET A 33 10.12 -3.18 -0.02
CA MET A 33 8.78 -2.59 -0.22
C MET A 33 8.45 -1.58 0.88
N GLN A 34 8.08 -0.37 0.45
CA GLN A 34 7.58 0.70 1.29
C GLN A 34 6.06 0.86 1.11
N LYS A 35 5.37 1.28 2.16
CA LYS A 35 3.96 1.70 2.15
C LYS A 35 3.88 3.16 2.60
N CYS A 36 3.16 3.98 1.83
CA CYS A 36 2.88 5.36 2.17
C CYS A 36 1.98 5.44 3.41
N LYS A 37 2.33 6.29 4.38
CA LYS A 37 1.49 6.51 5.58
C LYS A 37 0.20 7.27 5.31
N GLU A 38 0.17 8.06 4.23
CA GLU A 38 -0.96 8.97 3.95
C GLU A 38 -2.00 8.30 3.06
N CYS A 39 -1.60 7.80 1.89
CA CYS A 39 -2.53 7.23 0.91
C CYS A 39 -2.51 5.69 0.84
N GLY A 40 -1.62 5.03 1.60
CA GLY A 40 -1.52 3.57 1.61
C GLY A 40 -0.93 2.92 0.35
N ALA A 41 -0.50 3.72 -0.64
CA ALA A 41 0.14 3.21 -1.85
C ALA A 41 1.49 2.52 -1.54
N HIS A 42 1.81 1.47 -2.29
CA HIS A 42 3.07 0.75 -2.17
C HIS A 42 4.08 1.25 -3.23
N SER A 43 5.34 1.38 -2.83
CA SER A 43 6.46 1.80 -3.70
C SER A 43 7.78 1.23 -3.20
N LEU A 44 8.85 1.32 -4.00
CA LEU A 44 10.22 1.00 -3.56
C LEU A 44 10.98 2.25 -3.04
N SER A 45 10.40 3.43 -3.19
CA SER A 45 10.94 4.71 -2.70
C SER A 45 10.39 5.06 -1.31
N THR A 46 11.17 5.83 -0.56
CA THR A 46 10.76 6.41 0.74
C THR A 46 9.85 7.64 0.61
N SER A 47 9.73 8.21 -0.59
CA SER A 47 8.72 9.22 -0.93
C SER A 47 7.65 8.61 -1.83
N CYS A 48 6.38 8.85 -1.52
CA CYS A 48 5.26 8.26 -2.24
C CYS A 48 5.12 8.87 -3.65
N PRO A 49 5.11 8.07 -4.73
CA PRO A 49 4.93 8.59 -6.09
C PRO A 49 3.50 9.08 -6.38
N LYS A 50 2.50 8.72 -5.55
CA LYS A 50 1.10 9.13 -5.74
C LYS A 50 0.77 10.47 -5.06
N CYS A 51 1.21 10.67 -3.81
CA CYS A 51 0.87 11.87 -3.04
C CYS A 51 2.07 12.71 -2.57
N GLY A 52 3.31 12.25 -2.77
CA GLY A 52 4.53 12.91 -2.29
C GLY A 52 4.86 12.66 -0.81
N GLY A 53 3.91 12.14 -0.03
CA GLY A 53 4.06 11.86 1.40
C GLY A 53 5.10 10.80 1.76
N ASN A 54 5.43 10.72 3.04
CA ASN A 54 6.47 9.81 3.53
C ASN A 54 6.01 8.34 3.52
N ALA A 55 6.84 7.46 2.97
CA ALA A 55 6.66 6.02 2.97
C ALA A 55 7.65 5.33 3.92
N GLN A 56 7.23 4.20 4.49
CA GLN A 56 8.03 3.38 5.41
C GLN A 56 7.98 1.91 5.00
N ALA A 57 8.93 1.11 5.50
CA ALA A 57 8.97 -0.32 5.22
C ALA A 57 7.61 -0.96 5.53
N ALA A 58 7.00 -1.59 4.53
CA ALA A 58 5.71 -2.23 4.69
C ALA A 58 5.87 -3.37 5.69
N ALA A 59 5.18 -3.35 6.84
CA ALA A 59 5.32 -4.44 7.79
C ALA A 59 4.87 -5.77 7.16
N PRO A 60 5.60 -6.88 7.35
CA PRO A 60 5.06 -8.19 7.05
C PRO A 60 3.77 -8.40 7.84
N MET A 61 2.75 -9.00 7.23
CA MET A 61 1.56 -9.41 7.96
C MET A 61 1.96 -10.52 8.92
N LYS A 62 2.10 -10.19 10.21
CA LYS A 62 2.39 -11.17 11.25
C LYS A 62 1.12 -11.97 11.53
N TRP A 63 1.12 -13.23 11.15
CA TRP A 63 0.09 -14.20 11.51
C TRP A 63 0.75 -15.35 12.29
N SER A 64 0.08 -15.85 13.32
CA SER A 64 0.53 -16.99 14.14
C SER A 64 -0.68 -17.86 14.47
N PRO A 65 -0.54 -19.20 14.42
CA PRO A 65 -1.63 -20.12 14.77
C PRO A 65 -2.18 -19.91 16.19
N GLU A 66 -1.31 -19.59 17.15
CA GLU A 66 -1.67 -19.47 18.56
C GLU A 66 -2.26 -18.12 18.95
N ASP A 67 -2.25 -17.12 18.05
CA ASP A 67 -2.49 -15.71 18.29
C ASP A 67 -3.44 -15.38 19.47
N LYS A 68 -2.82 -15.27 20.66
CA LYS A 68 -3.54 -15.15 21.94
C LYS A 68 -4.40 -13.89 22.03
N ARG A 69 -4.08 -12.87 21.22
CA ARG A 69 -4.78 -11.57 21.20
C ARG A 69 -5.80 -11.45 20.06
N ALA A 70 -6.07 -12.53 19.32
CA ALA A 70 -7.06 -12.53 18.25
C ALA A 70 -8.43 -12.06 18.73
N HIS A 71 -8.88 -12.52 19.91
CA HIS A 71 -10.17 -12.14 20.50
C HIS A 71 -10.27 -10.63 20.73
N LEU A 72 -9.21 -10.01 21.25
CA LEU A 72 -9.18 -8.56 21.52
C LEU A 72 -9.24 -7.76 20.22
N ARG A 73 -8.49 -8.17 19.18
CA ARG A 73 -8.54 -7.49 17.87
C ARG A 73 -9.93 -7.61 17.25
N ARG A 74 -10.55 -8.79 17.29
CA ARG A 74 -11.94 -8.96 16.79
C ARG A 74 -12.94 -8.04 17.49
N LYS A 75 -12.78 -7.84 18.80
CA LYS A 75 -13.61 -6.92 19.58
C LYS A 75 -13.40 -5.45 19.19
N ILE A 76 -12.14 -5.04 19.00
CA ILE A 76 -11.81 -3.66 18.59
C ILE A 76 -12.34 -3.36 17.18
N GLU A 77 -12.25 -4.33 16.27
CA GLU A 77 -12.72 -4.21 14.88
C GLU A 77 -14.24 -4.44 14.73
N GLY A 78 -14.96 -4.67 15.84
CA GLY A 78 -16.43 -4.86 15.80
C GLY A 78 -16.88 -6.08 14.99
N VAL A 79 -16.05 -7.13 14.89
CA VAL A 79 -16.31 -8.29 14.00
C VAL A 79 -17.60 -9.03 14.37
N GLU A 80 -17.98 -9.01 15.65
CA GLU A 80 -19.19 -9.68 16.16
C GLU A 80 -20.45 -8.83 16.04
N GLU A 81 -20.35 -7.58 15.56
CA GLU A 81 -21.49 -6.68 15.42
C GLU A 81 -22.34 -7.01 14.18
N SER A 82 -23.64 -6.74 14.27
CA SER A 82 -24.57 -6.98 13.17
C SER A 82 -24.23 -6.09 11.96
N GLY A 83 -23.88 -6.71 10.84
CA GLY A 83 -23.59 -6.00 9.59
C GLY A 83 -22.13 -6.04 9.15
N TRP A 84 -21.19 -6.49 10.00
CA TRP A 84 -19.78 -6.67 9.61
C TRP A 84 -19.62 -7.62 8.41
N SER A 85 -20.43 -8.68 8.32
CA SER A 85 -20.41 -9.61 7.18
C SER A 85 -20.66 -8.92 5.83
N LYS A 86 -21.39 -7.80 5.81
CA LYS A 86 -21.68 -7.03 4.60
C LYS A 86 -20.50 -6.19 4.12
N THR A 87 -19.50 -5.95 4.98
CA THR A 87 -18.30 -5.18 4.60
C THR A 87 -17.22 -6.06 3.97
N LEU A 88 -17.41 -7.38 3.94
CA LEU A 88 -16.46 -8.30 3.34
C LEU A 88 -16.43 -8.13 1.82
N PRO A 89 -15.23 -8.11 1.20
CA PRO A 89 -15.11 -8.15 -0.25
C PRO A 89 -15.77 -9.42 -0.78
N THR A 90 -16.65 -9.26 -1.77
CA THR A 90 -17.18 -10.40 -2.54
C THR A 90 -16.29 -10.59 -3.77
N LEU A 91 -15.93 -11.83 -4.08
CA LEU A 91 -15.22 -12.15 -5.33
C LEU A 91 -16.12 -11.79 -6.52
N ALA A 92 -15.53 -11.36 -7.63
CA ALA A 92 -16.32 -11.16 -8.84
C ALA A 92 -16.77 -12.53 -9.36
N SER A 93 -18.01 -12.65 -9.81
CA SER A 93 -18.69 -13.89 -10.19
C SER A 93 -18.08 -14.67 -11.38
N GLY A 94 -16.88 -14.31 -11.84
CA GLY A 94 -16.14 -14.99 -12.90
C GLY A 94 -14.72 -15.41 -12.52
N GLU A 95 -14.34 -15.33 -11.25
CA GLU A 95 -13.00 -15.72 -10.75
C GLU A 95 -12.98 -17.12 -10.10
N GLU A 96 -14.10 -17.84 -10.19
CA GLU A 96 -14.25 -19.25 -9.75
C GLU A 96 -14.05 -20.19 -10.95
N GLU A 97 -12.83 -20.31 -11.46
CA GLU A 97 -12.47 -21.39 -12.42
C GLU A 97 -11.03 -21.89 -12.21
#